data_AF-A0A965S9H6-F1
#
_entry.id   AF-A0A965S9H6-F1
#
_cell.length_a   1.000
_cell.length_b   1.000
_cell.length_c   1.000
_cell.angle_alpha   90.00
_cell.angle_beta   90.00
_cell.angle_gamma   90.00
#
_symmetry.space_group_name_H-M   'P 1'
#
loop_
_entity.id
_entity.type
_entity.pdbx_description
1 polymer ?
#
loop_
_entity_poly.entity_id
_entity_poly.type
_entity_poly.pdbx_seq_one_letter_code
_entity_poly.pdbx_strand_id
1 'polypeptide(L)'
;MAKSVVDSKNLGNGITQITFEFNLHNLGIHPLSNPNVDDKLDLCFNAPATYTFDALNSTGIPKLNTLYNGKDIIRMLATNQTLAVGGVYTWSLTFRFNTNGATQSYKNSAWAWVKDSLDTYLPR
;
A
#
# COMPACT_ATOMS: atom_id res chain seq x y z
N MET A 1 -10.57 -0.11 4.95
CA MET A 1 -9.53 0.63 4.18
C MET A 1 -10.04 0.85 2.77
N ALA A 2 -9.57 1.91 2.10
CA ALA A 2 -9.83 2.14 0.69
C ALA A 2 -8.52 2.26 -0.07
N LYS A 3 -8.54 1.83 -1.33
CA LYS A 3 -7.47 2.00 -2.30
C LYS A 3 -8.11 2.47 -3.60
N SER A 4 -7.56 3.48 -4.24
CA SER A 4 -8.13 4.03 -5.47
C SER A 4 -7.03 4.53 -6.40
N VAL A 5 -7.22 4.37 -7.71
CA VAL A 5 -6.36 5.05 -8.70
C VAL A 5 -6.78 6.51 -8.71
N VAL A 6 -5.85 7.41 -8.42
CA VAL A 6 -6.10 8.87 -8.44
C VAL A 6 -5.42 9.55 -9.62
N ASP A 7 -4.41 8.91 -10.23
CA ASP A 7 -3.80 9.38 -11.48
C ASP A 7 -3.32 8.20 -12.32
N SER A 8 -3.42 8.36 -13.64
CA SER A 8 -2.92 7.44 -14.65
C SER A 8 -2.40 8.24 -15.84
N LYS A 9 -1.07 8.26 -15.99
CA LYS A 9 -0.40 9.06 -17.00
C LYS A 9 0.34 8.16 -17.98
N ASN A 10 -0.02 8.23 -19.25
CA ASN A 10 0.74 7.60 -20.33
C ASN A 10 2.06 8.36 -20.54
N LEU A 11 3.19 7.66 -20.47
CA LEU A 11 4.53 8.23 -20.68
C LEU A 11 5.11 7.89 -22.06
N GLY A 12 4.34 7.23 -22.92
CA GLY A 12 4.77 6.71 -24.22
C GLY A 12 5.39 5.32 -24.13
N ASN A 13 5.61 4.70 -25.29
CA ASN A 13 6.31 3.40 -25.44
C ASN A 13 5.73 2.27 -24.57
N GLY A 14 4.41 2.26 -24.36
CA GLY A 14 3.73 1.25 -23.54
C GLY A 14 3.89 1.43 -22.03
N ILE A 15 4.55 2.50 -21.57
CA ILE A 15 4.75 2.80 -20.14
C ILE A 15 3.63 3.72 -19.65
N THR A 16 2.98 3.31 -18.57
CA THR A 16 2.01 4.13 -17.84
C THR A 16 2.48 4.32 -16.41
N GLN A 17 2.47 5.56 -15.92
CA GLN A 17 2.66 5.88 -14.51
C GLN A 17 1.30 5.86 -13.82
N ILE A 18 1.18 5.11 -12.73
CA ILE A 18 -0.03 5.01 -11.93
C ILE A 18 0.25 5.58 -10.55
N THR A 19 -0.68 6.38 -10.04
CA THR A 19 -0.71 6.78 -8.64
C THR A 19 -1.95 6.21 -7.98
N PHE A 20 -1.73 5.37 -6.96
CA PHE A 20 -2.77 4.95 -6.03
C PHE A 20 -2.79 5.87 -4.82
N GLU A 21 -3.99 6.17 -4.32
CA GLU A 21 -4.21 6.69 -2.98
C GLU A 21 -4.75 5.57 -2.08
N PHE A 22 -4.30 5.57 -0.83
CA PHE A 22 -4.75 4.66 0.22
C PHE A 22 -5.32 5.47 1.37
N ASN A 23 -6.40 4.95 1.96
CA ASN A 23 -7.01 5.45 3.17
C ASN A 23 -7.19 4.31 4.17
N LEU A 24 -6.65 4.49 5.38
CA LEU A 24 -6.92 3.63 6.52
C LEU A 24 -7.63 4.43 7.60
N HIS A 25 -8.90 4.10 7.84
CA HIS A 25 -9.74 4.71 8.86
C HIS A 25 -9.95 3.74 10.02
N ASN A 26 -9.71 4.20 11.24
CA ASN A 26 -10.10 3.48 12.45
C ASN A 26 -11.56 3.77 12.82
N LEU A 27 -12.45 2.86 12.45
CA LEU A 27 -13.89 2.90 12.79
C LEU A 27 -14.23 2.16 14.09
N GLY A 28 -13.23 1.64 14.81
CA GLY A 28 -13.42 0.92 16.06
C GLY A 28 -13.53 1.86 17.28
N ILE A 29 -13.63 1.26 18.47
CA ILE A 29 -13.73 2.00 19.75
C ILE A 29 -12.38 2.15 20.49
N HIS A 30 -11.32 1.53 19.97
CA HIS A 30 -9.96 1.63 20.53
C HIS A 30 -8.97 2.11 19.46
N PRO A 31 -7.91 2.86 19.84
CA PRO A 31 -6.83 3.20 18.91
C PRO A 31 -6.16 1.94 18.33
N LEU A 32 -5.81 1.96 17.04
CA LEU A 32 -5.06 0.86 16.42
C LEU A 32 -3.58 1.03 16.76
N SER A 33 -2.97 -0.02 17.31
CA SER A 33 -1.54 -0.07 17.59
C SER A 33 -0.78 -0.71 16.43
N ASN A 34 0.21 0.02 15.89
CA ASN A 34 1.00 -0.42 14.75
C ASN A 34 0.15 -0.91 13.56
N PRO A 35 -0.85 -0.12 13.11
CA PRO A 35 -1.57 -0.48 11.91
C PRO A 35 -0.61 -0.50 10.73
N ASN A 36 -0.85 -1.41 9.80
CA ASN A 36 -0.06 -1.51 8.60
C ASN A 36 -0.91 -1.90 7.38
N VAL A 37 -0.40 -1.58 6.19
CA VAL A 37 -0.92 -2.03 4.91
C VAL A 37 0.19 -2.69 4.12
N ASP A 38 -0.10 -3.88 3.60
CA ASP A 38 0.77 -4.60 2.69
C ASP A 38 0.21 -4.54 1.27
N ASP A 39 1.05 -4.14 0.31
CA ASP A 39 0.75 -4.13 -1.12
C ASP A 39 1.94 -4.71 -1.90
N LYS A 40 1.74 -5.87 -2.52
CA LYS A 40 2.77 -6.58 -3.29
C LYS A 40 2.54 -6.40 -4.79
N LEU A 41 3.10 -5.32 -5.34
CA LEU A 41 3.08 -5.02 -6.77
C LEU A 41 3.55 -6.20 -7.63
N ASP A 42 4.58 -6.92 -7.21
CA ASP A 42 5.17 -8.05 -7.94
C ASP A 42 4.23 -9.26 -8.10
N LEU A 43 3.14 -9.35 -7.33
CA LEU A 43 2.11 -10.38 -7.57
C LEU A 43 1.15 -10.01 -8.70
N CYS A 44 1.01 -8.72 -8.99
CA CYS A 44 0.09 -8.22 -10.00
C CYS A 44 0.80 -7.87 -11.30
N PHE A 45 1.94 -7.19 -11.21
CA PHE A 45 2.68 -6.63 -12.35
C PHE A 45 3.94 -7.45 -12.64
N ASN A 46 3.78 -8.76 -12.77
CA ASN A 46 4.83 -9.71 -13.12
C ASN A 46 4.84 -10.04 -14.62
N ALA A 47 5.89 -10.77 -15.05
CA ALA A 47 6.10 -11.14 -16.45
C ALA A 47 4.82 -11.73 -17.09
N PRO A 48 4.47 -11.30 -18.32
CA PRO A 48 5.28 -10.47 -19.22
C PRO A 48 5.30 -8.97 -18.87
N ALA A 49 4.39 -8.47 -18.03
CA ALA A 49 4.44 -7.10 -17.58
C ALA A 49 5.65 -6.84 -16.68
N THR A 50 6.05 -5.58 -16.59
CA THR A 50 7.07 -5.11 -15.66
C THR A 50 6.59 -3.87 -14.94
N TYR A 51 7.13 -3.63 -13.75
CA TYR A 51 6.94 -2.37 -13.04
C TYR A 51 8.25 -1.82 -12.50
N THR A 52 8.25 -0.52 -12.23
CA THR A 52 9.32 0.20 -11.55
C THR A 52 8.68 1.06 -10.47
N PHE A 53 9.00 0.75 -9.22
CA PHE A 53 8.60 1.58 -8.08
C PHE A 53 9.21 2.98 -8.22
N ASP A 54 8.39 4.02 -8.05
CA ASP A 54 8.88 5.40 -8.08
C ASP A 54 8.86 6.04 -6.68
N ALA A 55 7.72 6.02 -5.98
CA ALA A 55 7.61 6.68 -4.69
C ALA A 55 6.46 6.17 -3.80
N LEU A 56 6.64 6.33 -2.49
CA LEU A 56 5.61 6.20 -1.47
C LEU A 56 5.61 7.51 -0.66
N ASN A 57 4.49 8.24 -0.64
CA ASN A 57 4.41 9.61 -0.10
C ASN A 57 3.23 9.80 0.86
N SER A 58 3.43 10.63 1.89
CA SER A 58 2.39 11.10 2.80
C SER A 58 2.68 12.54 3.23
N THR A 59 1.65 13.29 3.65
CA THR A 59 1.82 14.63 4.22
C THR A 59 1.92 14.53 5.74
N GLY A 60 3.10 14.17 6.23
CA GLY A 60 3.43 14.10 7.67
C GLY A 60 3.03 12.81 8.36
N ILE A 61 1.74 12.44 8.34
CA ILE A 61 1.20 11.23 8.96
C ILE A 61 0.34 10.48 7.91
N PRO A 62 0.45 9.14 7.77
CA PRO A 62 1.32 8.24 8.52
C PRO A 62 2.80 8.40 8.15
N LYS A 63 3.70 7.85 8.99
CA LYS A 63 5.10 7.69 8.58
C LYS A 63 5.17 6.43 7.75
N LEU A 64 5.90 6.51 6.65
CA LEU A 64 5.98 5.43 5.68
C LEU A 64 7.26 4.60 5.90
N ASN A 65 7.18 3.32 5.54
CA ASN A 65 8.35 2.47 5.49
C ASN A 65 9.19 2.88 4.26
N THR A 66 10.31 3.54 4.51
CA THR A 66 11.21 4.04 3.46
C THR A 66 11.88 2.93 2.64
N LEU A 67 11.78 1.68 3.09
CA LEU A 67 12.31 0.52 2.39
C LEU A 67 11.27 -0.17 1.50
N TYR A 68 10.01 0.28 1.51
CA TYR A 68 8.98 -0.29 0.64
C TYR A 68 9.42 -0.26 -0.83
N ASN A 69 9.27 -1.40 -1.51
CA ASN A 69 9.58 -1.53 -2.92
C ASN A 69 8.52 -2.32 -3.73
N GLY A 70 7.49 -2.85 -3.06
CA GLY A 70 6.41 -3.61 -3.70
C GLY A 70 6.79 -5.02 -4.18
N LYS A 71 8.03 -5.47 -3.94
CA LYS A 71 8.51 -6.82 -4.28
C LYS A 71 8.70 -7.68 -3.04
N ASP A 72 9.82 -7.45 -2.36
CA ASP A 72 10.23 -8.18 -1.17
C ASP A 72 9.84 -7.43 0.09
N ILE A 73 9.77 -6.09 0.00
CA ILE A 73 9.32 -5.21 1.08
C ILE A 73 7.98 -4.61 0.68
N ILE A 74 6.92 -5.23 1.17
CA ILE A 74 5.53 -4.93 0.81
C ILE A 74 4.80 -4.11 1.87
N ARG A 75 5.40 -4.00 3.06
CA ARG A 75 4.90 -3.23 4.20
C ARG A 75 5.05 -1.74 3.93
N MET A 76 3.95 -1.00 3.87
CA MET A 76 3.92 0.42 3.49
C MET A 76 4.11 1.37 4.67
N LEU A 77 3.60 1.04 5.86
CA LEU A 77 3.66 1.93 7.02
C LEU A 77 4.88 1.59 7.90
N ALA A 78 5.48 2.63 8.50
CA ALA A 78 6.53 2.45 9.49
C ALA A 78 5.96 1.82 10.78
N THR A 79 6.81 1.22 11.60
CA THR A 79 6.42 0.70 12.92
C THR A 79 6.30 1.83 13.95
N ASN A 80 5.77 1.50 15.13
CA ASN A 80 5.60 2.39 16.29
C ASN A 80 4.71 3.59 16.00
N GLN A 81 3.54 3.32 15.42
CA GLN A 81 2.51 4.33 15.13
C GLN A 81 1.17 3.92 15.74
N THR A 82 0.36 4.91 16.09
CA THR A 82 -0.99 4.68 16.61
C THR A 82 -1.99 5.48 15.79
N LEU A 83 -3.05 4.82 15.32
CA LEU A 83 -4.17 5.49 14.68
C LEU A 83 -5.29 5.65 15.70
N ALA A 84 -5.54 6.90 16.12
CA ALA A 84 -6.61 7.23 17.06
C ALA A 84 -8.00 6.78 16.54
N VAL A 85 -8.96 6.63 17.46
CA VAL A 85 -10.37 6.37 17.11
C VAL A 85 -10.90 7.50 16.22
N GLY A 86 -11.56 7.14 15.12
CA GLY A 86 -12.02 8.09 14.10
C GLY A 86 -10.90 8.72 13.26
N GLY A 87 -9.64 8.38 13.53
CA GLY A 87 -8.49 8.87 12.80
C GLY A 87 -8.38 8.24 11.42
N VAL A 88 -7.80 8.99 10.49
CA VAL A 88 -7.55 8.57 9.11
C VAL A 88 -6.08 8.75 8.77
N TYR A 89 -5.48 7.72 8.20
CA TYR A 89 -4.20 7.78 7.51
C TYR A 89 -4.41 7.80 6.00
N THR A 90 -3.78 8.75 5.31
CA THR A 90 -3.80 8.88 3.85
C THR A 90 -2.38 8.95 3.31
N TRP A 91 -2.09 8.16 2.28
CA TRP A 91 -0.80 8.16 1.59
C TRP A 91 -0.97 7.72 0.14
N SER A 92 0.04 7.95 -0.69
CA SER A 92 0.02 7.60 -2.11
C SER A 92 1.21 6.72 -2.50
N LEU A 93 0.98 5.79 -3.43
CA LEU A 93 2.00 4.98 -4.09
C LEU A 93 2.03 5.34 -5.57
N THR A 94 3.21 5.69 -6.08
CA THR A 94 3.45 5.93 -7.50
C THR A 94 4.45 4.92 -8.04
N PHE A 95 4.13 4.34 -9.20
CA PHE A 95 5.02 3.44 -9.93
C PHE A 95 4.71 3.52 -11.42
N ARG A 96 5.68 3.12 -12.24
CA ARG A 96 5.50 2.92 -13.69
C ARG A 96 5.31 1.44 -13.97
N PHE A 97 4.41 1.11 -14.89
CA PHE A 97 4.29 -0.25 -15.39
C PHE A 97 4.21 -0.28 -16.91
N ASN A 98 4.68 -1.38 -17.50
CA ASN A 98 4.57 -1.68 -18.92
C ASN A 98 3.95 -3.07 -19.06
N THR A 99 2.96 -3.20 -19.95
CA THR A 99 2.33 -4.50 -20.21
C THR A 99 3.20 -5.42 -21.05
N ASN A 100 4.22 -4.87 -21.74
CA ASN A 100 5.06 -5.56 -22.73
C ASN A 100 4.23 -6.38 -23.74
N GLY A 101 3.12 -5.80 -24.19
CA GLY A 101 2.20 -6.43 -25.15
C GLY A 101 1.12 -7.32 -24.53
N ALA A 102 1.09 -7.50 -23.21
CA ALA A 102 -0.02 -8.20 -22.55
C ALA A 102 -1.32 -7.41 -22.65
N THR A 103 -2.42 -8.14 -22.88
CA THR A 103 -3.78 -7.58 -23.03
C THR A 103 -4.68 -7.88 -21.83
N GLN A 104 -4.16 -8.56 -20.81
CA GLN A 104 -4.89 -8.88 -19.59
C GLN A 104 -5.19 -7.63 -18.76
N SER A 105 -6.24 -7.70 -17.96
CA SER A 105 -6.52 -6.70 -16.94
C SER A 105 -5.72 -6.96 -15.67
N TYR A 106 -5.25 -5.89 -15.03
CA TYR A 106 -4.49 -5.94 -13.79
C TYR A 106 -5.35 -5.50 -12.61
N LYS A 107 -5.35 -6.29 -11.53
CA LYS A 107 -6.08 -6.00 -10.28
C LYS A 107 -5.12 -6.10 -9.11
N ASN A 108 -4.59 -4.96 -8.68
CA ASN A 108 -3.68 -4.92 -7.55
C ASN A 108 -4.46 -4.68 -6.23
N SER A 109 -4.33 -5.61 -5.29
CA SER A 109 -4.98 -5.55 -3.97
C SER A 109 -3.98 -5.19 -2.87
N ALA A 110 -4.49 -4.61 -1.79
CA ALA A 110 -3.71 -4.35 -0.58
C ALA A 110 -4.48 -4.84 0.64
N TRP A 111 -3.74 -5.26 1.66
CA TRP A 111 -4.29 -5.82 2.89
C TRP A 111 -3.83 -5.02 4.09
N ALA A 112 -4.78 -4.45 4.84
CA ALA A 112 -4.45 -3.84 6.12
C ALA A 112 -4.59 -4.86 7.24
N TRP A 113 -3.72 -4.73 8.23
CA TRP A 113 -3.75 -5.51 9.45
C TRP A 113 -3.15 -4.67 10.59
N VAL A 114 -3.40 -5.10 11.81
CA VAL A 114 -2.99 -4.41 13.02
C VAL A 114 -2.34 -5.46 13.92
N LYS A 115 -1.28 -5.07 14.65
CA LYS A 115 -0.82 -5.90 15.75
C LYS A 115 -1.74 -5.65 16.94
N ASP A 116 -2.58 -6.63 17.24
CA ASP A 116 -3.30 -6.63 18.51
C ASP A 116 -2.28 -6.87 19.65
N SER A 117 -2.41 -6.10 20.73
CA SER A 117 -1.63 -6.27 21.96
C SER A 117 -2.18 -7.37 22.87
N LEU A 118 -3.25 -8.08 22.49
CA LEU A 118 -3.91 -9.10 23.31
C LEU A 118 -3.51 -10.57 23.01
N ASP A 119 -2.50 -10.82 22.18
CA ASP A 119 -1.99 -12.19 21.96
C ASP A 119 -1.05 -12.67 23.12
N THR A 120 -1.51 -12.52 24.36
CA THR A 120 -0.81 -13.02 25.56
C THR A 120 -1.72 -13.76 26.54
N TYR A 121 -2.92 -14.21 26.17
CA TYR A 121 -3.77 -14.93 27.12
C TYR A 121 -4.58 -16.08 26.51
N LEU A 122 -3.89 -17.18 26.20
CA LEU A 122 -4.45 -18.52 26.36
C LEU A 122 -3.40 -19.42 27.03
N PRO A 123 -3.52 -19.75 28.33
CA PRO A 123 -2.82 -20.90 28.87
C PRO A 123 -3.39 -22.18 28.22
N ARG A 124 -2.48 -23.05 27.76
CA ARG A 124 -2.76 -24.42 27.34
C ARG A 124 -3.22 -25.27 28.52
#